data_AF-A0A975E825-F1
#
_entry.id   AF-A0A975E825-F1
#
_cell.length_a   1.000
_cell.length_b   1.000
_cell.length_c   1.000
_cell.angle_alpha   90.00
_cell.angle_beta   90.00
_cell.angle_gamma   90.00
#
_symmetry.space_group_name_H-M   'P 1'
#
loop_
_entity.id
_entity.type
_entity.pdbx_description
1 polymer ?
#
loop_
_entity_poly.entity_id
_entity_poly.type
_entity_poly.pdbx_seq_one_letter_code
_entity_poly.pdbx_strand_id
1 'polypeptide(L)'
;MQRAVVLVGVLVGILVIPLMFSKCSGPKPPPAIKVAPSGAPLTPPPEPPSNKPIGYGLTFGLQPLEDKDPKDVANMVCDAGDSTLDRAYKGACNPNVGDTSCRIVLPVLCIRKGDLPRPGGLSGSGWSRGELGATQAVMGATLQSELQASVMCERELGSGWRMAAFGDGGNHPDDEHYDHQARGDVWALQGKMGPGIGGFGRYWVHSTGKPANCWD
;
A
#
# COMPACT_ATOMS: atom_id res chain seq x y z
N MET A 1 -54.03 23.24 35.34
CA MET A 1 -52.85 22.99 36.20
C MET A 1 -52.46 21.51 36.13
N GLN A 2 -52.11 21.00 34.94
CA GLN A 2 -51.89 19.55 34.74
C GLN A 2 -50.71 19.25 33.80
N ARG A 3 -50.08 20.29 33.24
CA ARG A 3 -48.93 20.17 32.33
C ARG A 3 -47.57 20.47 32.99
N ALA A 4 -47.56 21.08 34.18
CA ALA A 4 -46.32 21.34 34.93
C ALA A 4 -45.86 20.14 35.78
N VAL A 5 -46.78 19.25 36.17
CA VAL A 5 -46.47 18.09 37.04
C VAL A 5 -45.76 16.97 36.29
N VAL A 6 -46.04 16.81 34.98
CA VAL A 6 -45.44 15.75 34.15
C VAL A 6 -43.95 16.03 33.83
N LEU A 7 -43.57 17.30 33.67
CA LEU A 7 -42.19 17.69 33.33
C LEU A 7 -41.21 17.57 34.51
N VAL A 8 -41.67 17.75 35.75
CA VAL A 8 -40.82 17.57 36.94
C VAL A 8 -40.58 16.09 37.26
N GLY A 9 -41.56 15.21 36.98
CA GLY A 9 -41.41 13.76 37.19
C GLY A 9 -40.38 13.09 36.27
N VAL A 10 -40.26 13.55 35.02
CA VAL A 10 -39.31 12.97 34.05
C VAL A 10 -37.87 13.43 34.32
N LEU A 11 -37.68 14.67 34.76
CA LEU A 11 -36.34 15.21 35.08
C LEU A 11 -35.71 14.61 36.34
N VAL A 12 -36.52 14.22 37.33
CA VAL A 12 -36.01 13.53 38.54
C VAL A 12 -35.66 12.06 38.26
N GLY A 13 -36.33 11.40 37.30
CA GLY A 13 -36.02 10.01 36.92
C GLY A 13 -34.68 9.84 36.19
N ILE A 14 -34.25 10.84 35.40
CA ILE A 14 -33.02 10.76 34.59
C ILE A 14 -31.76 11.03 35.43
N LEU A 15 -31.86 11.76 36.55
CA LEU A 15 -30.72 12.09 37.41
C LEU A 15 -30.37 11.03 38.48
N VAL A 16 -31.21 10.00 38.68
CA VAL A 16 -30.98 8.97 39.71
C VAL A 16 -30.41 7.66 39.15
N ILE A 17 -30.36 7.49 37.82
CA ILE A 17 -29.92 6.24 37.19
C ILE A 17 -28.39 5.97 37.26
N PRO A 18 -27.44 6.93 37.41
CA PRO A 18 -26.03 6.54 37.46
C PRO A 18 -25.54 6.11 38.86
N LEU A 19 -26.38 6.16 39.91
CA LEU A 19 -25.92 5.92 41.29
C LEU A 19 -26.09 4.47 41.82
N MET A 20 -26.57 3.53 40.99
CA MET A 20 -26.82 2.14 41.40
C MET A 20 -25.88 1.08 40.79
N PHE A 21 -24.82 1.49 40.07
CA PHE A 21 -23.78 0.56 39.59
C PHE A 21 -22.38 1.05 39.95
N SER A 22 -22.03 0.92 41.23
CA SER A 22 -20.63 1.08 41.67
C SER A 22 -20.34 0.17 42.86
N LYS A 23 -20.26 -1.13 42.56
CA LYS A 23 -19.42 -2.12 43.27
C LYS A 23 -19.28 -3.38 42.41
N CYS A 24 -18.60 -3.24 41.28
CA CYS A 24 -17.81 -4.34 40.77
C CYS A 24 -16.44 -4.22 41.45
N SER A 25 -16.23 -5.02 42.50
CA SER A 25 -14.91 -5.26 43.05
C SER A 25 -14.00 -5.71 41.91
N GLY A 26 -13.02 -4.89 41.55
CA GLY A 26 -12.02 -5.27 40.55
C GLY A 26 -11.30 -6.57 40.98
N PRO A 27 -10.80 -7.37 40.02
CA PRO A 27 -10.07 -8.57 40.34
C PRO A 27 -8.88 -8.23 41.25
N LYS A 28 -8.76 -9.00 42.35
CA LYS A 28 -7.67 -8.90 43.32
C LYS A 28 -6.34 -8.90 42.57
N PRO A 29 -5.43 -7.94 42.79
CA PRO A 29 -4.13 -8.00 42.16
C PRO A 29 -3.43 -9.31 42.58
N PRO A 30 -2.84 -10.05 41.65
CA PRO A 30 -2.06 -11.22 42.00
C PRO A 30 -0.93 -10.81 42.96
N PRO A 31 -0.51 -11.72 43.87
CA PRO A 31 0.56 -11.42 44.80
C PRO A 31 1.79 -10.94 44.03
N ALA A 32 2.43 -9.89 44.52
CA ALA A 32 3.66 -9.36 43.95
C ALA A 32 4.72 -10.47 43.98
N ILE A 33 4.92 -11.14 42.85
CA ILE A 33 6.11 -11.94 42.61
C ILE A 33 7.25 -10.93 42.60
N LYS A 34 8.20 -11.10 43.53
CA LYS A 34 9.46 -10.36 43.50
C LYS A 34 10.16 -10.71 42.19
N VAL A 35 9.99 -9.88 41.17
CA VAL A 35 10.76 -9.97 39.94
C VAL A 35 12.18 -9.56 40.31
N ALA A 36 13.09 -10.54 40.31
CA ALA A 36 14.52 -10.27 40.36
C ALA A 36 14.88 -9.34 39.19
N PRO A 37 15.84 -8.41 39.36
CA PRO A 37 16.22 -7.51 38.27
C PRO A 37 16.90 -8.34 37.16
N SER A 38 16.14 -8.72 36.13
CA SER A 38 16.68 -9.34 34.94
C SER A 38 17.13 -8.25 33.98
N GLY A 39 18.38 -7.80 34.14
CA GLY A 39 19.05 -6.83 33.29
C GLY A 39 19.55 -7.44 31.97
N ALA A 40 18.70 -8.15 31.22
CA ALA A 40 19.04 -8.66 29.90
C ALA A 40 17.96 -8.28 28.87
N PRO A 41 18.32 -7.64 27.74
CA PRO A 41 17.40 -7.44 26.63
C PRO A 41 16.88 -8.80 26.15
N LEU A 42 15.56 -8.98 26.13
CA LEU A 42 14.91 -10.13 25.49
C LEU A 42 14.98 -9.92 23.97
N THR A 43 16.13 -10.17 23.36
CA THR A 43 16.16 -10.44 21.91
C THR A 43 15.52 -11.81 21.70
N PRO A 44 14.41 -11.92 20.95
CA PRO A 44 13.89 -13.23 20.59
C PRO A 44 14.97 -14.02 19.84
N PRO A 45 15.02 -15.35 20.03
CA PRO A 45 15.97 -16.19 19.30
C PRO A 45 15.75 -16.03 17.79
N PRO A 46 16.82 -16.10 16.98
CA PRO A 46 16.69 -16.04 15.53
C PRO A 46 15.75 -17.14 15.06
N GLU A 47 14.71 -16.75 14.32
CA GLU A 47 13.77 -17.68 13.72
C GLU A 47 14.53 -18.61 12.76
N PRO A 48 14.30 -19.94 12.80
CA PRO A 48 14.94 -20.86 11.88
C PRO A 48 14.63 -20.45 10.43
N PRO A 49 15.57 -20.65 9.49
CA PRO A 49 15.35 -20.28 8.10
C PRO A 49 14.10 -20.99 7.58
N SER A 50 13.09 -20.19 7.23
CA SER A 50 11.86 -20.68 6.64
C SER A 50 12.19 -21.45 5.36
N ASN A 51 11.78 -22.72 5.30
CA ASN A 51 11.88 -23.56 4.11
C ASN A 51 10.86 -23.15 3.01
N LYS A 52 10.13 -22.04 3.17
CA LYS A 52 9.25 -21.53 2.12
C LYS A 52 10.12 -21.13 0.92
N PRO A 53 9.82 -21.60 -0.30
CA PRO A 53 10.44 -21.06 -1.51
C PRO A 53 10.34 -19.54 -1.49
N ILE A 54 11.44 -18.86 -1.84
CA ILE A 54 11.43 -17.40 -1.95
C ILE A 54 10.41 -17.05 -3.03
N GLY A 55 9.38 -16.30 -2.65
CA GLY A 55 8.37 -15.81 -3.59
C GLY A 55 8.98 -14.81 -4.58
N TYR A 56 8.21 -14.53 -5.62
CA TYR A 56 8.50 -13.45 -6.56
C TYR A 56 7.34 -12.45 -6.49
N GLY A 57 7.68 -11.18 -6.27
CA GLY A 57 6.72 -10.09 -6.27
C GLY A 57 6.61 -9.44 -7.64
N LEU A 58 5.48 -8.80 -7.90
CA LEU A 58 5.29 -7.93 -9.05
C LEU A 58 6.02 -6.59 -8.85
N THR A 59 6.69 -6.13 -9.89
CA THR A 59 7.40 -4.85 -9.90
C THR A 59 7.24 -4.12 -11.21
N PHE A 60 7.19 -2.78 -11.16
CA PHE A 60 7.24 -1.91 -12.34
C PHE A 60 8.55 -1.12 -12.35
N GLY A 61 9.06 -0.85 -13.55
CA GLY A 61 10.19 0.05 -13.79
C GLY A 61 9.73 1.41 -14.27
N LEU A 62 10.57 2.43 -14.04
CA LEU A 62 10.35 3.77 -14.57
C LEU A 62 10.88 3.83 -16.01
N GLN A 63 9.99 3.92 -16.99
CA GLN A 63 10.38 4.07 -18.38
C GLN A 63 10.51 5.55 -18.75
N PRO A 64 11.57 5.95 -19.49
CA PRO A 64 11.66 7.29 -20.06
C PRO A 64 10.44 7.59 -20.93
N LEU A 65 9.90 8.79 -20.78
CA LEU A 65 8.89 9.34 -21.67
C LEU A 65 9.55 9.94 -22.92
N GLU A 66 8.75 10.16 -23.97
CA GLU A 66 9.23 10.81 -25.18
C GLU A 66 9.59 12.28 -24.92
N ASP A 67 10.35 12.89 -25.84
CA ASP A 67 10.74 14.30 -25.70
C ASP A 67 9.54 15.25 -25.66
N LYS A 68 8.47 14.91 -26.37
CA LYS A 68 7.22 15.67 -26.43
C LYS A 68 6.34 15.53 -25.19
N ASP A 69 6.57 14.52 -24.37
CA ASP A 69 5.72 14.23 -23.22
C ASP A 69 6.04 15.16 -22.04
N PRO A 70 5.05 15.44 -21.17
CA PRO A 70 5.28 16.20 -19.95
C PRO A 70 6.33 15.54 -19.05
N LYS A 71 7.31 16.34 -18.60
CA LYS A 71 8.43 15.85 -17.78
C LYS A 71 8.08 15.61 -16.32
N ASP A 72 6.90 16.04 -15.88
CA ASP A 72 6.37 15.85 -14.53
C ASP A 72 5.46 14.62 -14.41
N VAL A 73 5.58 13.66 -15.33
CA VAL A 73 4.84 12.39 -15.30
C VAL A 73 5.79 11.23 -15.05
N ALA A 74 5.44 10.38 -14.09
CA ALA A 74 6.08 9.09 -13.89
C ALA A 74 5.38 8.06 -14.78
N ASN A 75 6.15 7.38 -15.63
CA ASN A 75 5.66 6.31 -16.50
C ASN A 75 6.15 4.96 -15.98
N MET A 76 5.36 4.34 -15.12
CA MET A 76 5.71 3.07 -14.49
C MET A 76 5.17 1.95 -15.36
N VAL A 77 6.05 1.14 -15.92
CA VAL A 77 5.68 0.06 -16.82
C VAL A 77 6.28 -1.24 -16.34
N CYS A 78 5.70 -2.35 -16.77
CA CYS A 78 6.25 -3.63 -16.40
C CYS A 78 7.64 -3.90 -16.99
N ASP A 79 7.84 -3.58 -18.27
CA ASP A 79 9.13 -3.72 -18.97
C ASP A 79 9.61 -2.35 -19.42
N ALA A 80 10.49 -1.73 -18.63
CA ALA A 80 11.01 -0.39 -18.90
C ALA A 80 12.24 -0.40 -19.84
N GLY A 81 12.52 -1.54 -20.51
CA GLY A 81 13.78 -1.77 -21.24
C GLY A 81 14.79 -2.53 -20.37
N ASP A 82 16.10 -2.41 -20.70
CA ASP A 82 17.25 -3.12 -20.10
C ASP A 82 17.13 -3.31 -18.58
N SER A 83 16.39 -4.34 -18.20
CA SER A 83 16.11 -4.68 -16.83
C SER A 83 16.88 -5.96 -16.56
N THR A 84 17.88 -5.87 -15.68
CA THR A 84 18.67 -7.01 -15.20
C THR A 84 17.84 -7.87 -14.23
N LEU A 85 16.58 -8.12 -14.59
CA LEU A 85 15.69 -8.93 -13.79
C LEU A 85 16.27 -10.32 -13.69
N ASP A 86 16.14 -10.91 -12.51
CA ASP A 86 16.39 -12.34 -12.32
C ASP A 86 15.53 -13.19 -13.29
N ARG A 87 14.46 -12.61 -13.87
CA ARG A 87 13.75 -13.08 -15.07
C ARG A 87 13.39 -11.93 -16.03
N ALA A 88 14.21 -11.65 -17.04
CA ALA A 88 13.81 -10.79 -18.17
C ALA A 88 12.83 -11.56 -19.11
N TYR A 89 11.77 -10.92 -19.65
CA TYR A 89 10.72 -11.63 -20.42
C TYR A 89 11.30 -12.24 -21.73
N LYS A 90 11.04 -13.49 -22.15
CA LYS A 90 9.83 -14.36 -22.15
C LYS A 90 9.40 -14.97 -20.80
N GLY A 91 8.51 -14.31 -20.05
CA GLY A 91 7.79 -14.86 -18.88
C GLY A 91 7.70 -13.99 -17.60
N ALA A 92 8.44 -12.88 -17.50
CA ALA A 92 8.34 -11.83 -16.47
C ALA A 92 6.95 -11.14 -16.42
N CYS A 93 6.69 -10.14 -15.58
CA CYS A 93 5.42 -9.42 -15.64
C CYS A 93 4.20 -10.35 -15.69
N ASN A 94 3.93 -11.11 -14.63
CA ASN A 94 2.72 -11.91 -14.52
C ASN A 94 2.18 -11.73 -13.10
N PRO A 95 0.98 -11.16 -12.88
CA PRO A 95 0.47 -10.92 -11.54
C PRO A 95 0.18 -12.25 -10.83
N ASN A 96 0.21 -13.38 -11.53
CA ASN A 96 0.09 -14.72 -10.97
C ASN A 96 1.43 -15.38 -10.62
N VAL A 97 2.57 -14.83 -11.03
CA VAL A 97 3.88 -15.47 -10.82
C VAL A 97 4.90 -14.53 -10.17
N GLY A 98 4.83 -13.23 -10.49
CA GLY A 98 5.83 -12.24 -10.11
C GLY A 98 7.03 -12.27 -11.04
N ASP A 99 7.89 -11.28 -10.87
CA ASP A 99 9.00 -11.04 -11.78
C ASP A 99 10.29 -10.60 -11.09
N THR A 100 10.21 -10.22 -9.82
CA THR A 100 11.38 -9.90 -9.00
C THR A 100 11.41 -10.76 -7.74
N SER A 101 12.56 -11.37 -7.47
CA SER A 101 12.78 -12.15 -6.24
C SER A 101 12.50 -11.30 -5.01
N CYS A 102 11.73 -11.82 -4.06
CA CYS A 102 11.40 -11.10 -2.84
C CYS A 102 12.62 -10.85 -1.92
N ARG A 103 13.80 -11.37 -2.24
CA ARG A 103 15.05 -11.01 -1.54
C ARG A 103 15.64 -9.67 -1.98
N ILE A 104 15.18 -9.12 -3.10
CA ILE A 104 15.69 -7.85 -3.60
C ILE A 104 15.16 -6.69 -2.74
N VAL A 105 16.01 -5.67 -2.58
CA VAL A 105 15.70 -4.44 -1.86
C VAL A 105 15.26 -3.38 -2.86
N LEU A 106 13.95 -3.10 -2.92
CA LEU A 106 13.36 -2.10 -3.82
C LEU A 106 12.39 -1.21 -3.04
N PRO A 107 12.19 0.04 -3.47
CA PRO A 107 11.12 0.88 -2.94
C PRO A 107 9.74 0.29 -3.19
N VAL A 108 8.79 0.60 -2.31
CA VAL A 108 7.37 0.38 -2.58
C VAL A 108 6.87 1.51 -3.47
N LEU A 109 6.20 1.17 -4.58
CA LEU A 109 5.49 2.16 -5.39
C LEU A 109 4.25 2.61 -4.61
N CYS A 110 4.14 3.92 -4.42
CA CYS A 110 3.04 4.54 -3.71
C CYS A 110 2.19 5.39 -4.66
N ILE A 111 0.91 5.50 -4.35
CA ILE A 111 -0.02 6.36 -5.06
C ILE A 111 -0.84 7.19 -4.07
N ARG A 112 -1.05 8.47 -4.43
CA ARG A 112 -2.08 9.32 -3.85
C ARG A 112 -3.11 9.63 -4.93
N LYS A 113 -4.24 8.95 -4.85
CA LYS A 113 -5.36 9.14 -5.79
C LYS A 113 -5.93 10.56 -5.65
N GLY A 114 -6.44 11.07 -6.76
CA GLY A 114 -7.14 12.34 -6.83
C GLY A 114 -7.93 12.44 -8.13
N ASP A 115 -8.16 13.66 -8.57
CA ASP A 115 -8.87 13.98 -9.81
C ASP A 115 -8.00 14.77 -10.79
N LEU A 116 -6.72 14.40 -10.89
CA LEU A 116 -5.82 15.06 -11.83
C LEU A 116 -6.23 14.71 -13.27
N PRO A 117 -6.45 15.72 -14.14
CA PRO A 117 -6.72 15.46 -15.54
C PRO A 117 -5.48 14.85 -16.20
N ARG A 118 -5.69 13.95 -17.18
CA ARG A 118 -4.60 13.42 -17.99
C ARG A 118 -3.99 14.59 -18.79
N PRO A 119 -2.67 14.82 -18.73
CA PRO A 119 -2.02 15.82 -19.56
C PRO A 119 -2.25 15.55 -21.05
N GLY A 120 -2.53 16.60 -21.82
CA GLY A 120 -2.72 16.49 -23.27
C GLY A 120 -1.44 16.04 -23.98
N GLY A 121 -1.57 15.16 -24.97
CA GLY A 121 -0.45 14.67 -25.78
C GLY A 121 0.48 13.65 -25.09
N LEU A 122 0.19 13.29 -23.83
CA LEU A 122 0.92 12.26 -23.09
C LEU A 122 0.79 10.90 -23.80
N SER A 123 1.92 10.34 -24.21
CA SER A 123 2.01 8.98 -24.72
C SER A 123 1.76 7.91 -23.63
N GLY A 124 1.56 6.66 -24.02
CA GLY A 124 1.38 5.53 -23.10
C GLY A 124 -0.02 5.46 -22.46
N SER A 125 -0.20 4.58 -21.46
CA SER A 125 -1.51 4.29 -20.87
C SER A 125 -1.45 4.17 -19.35
N GLY A 126 -2.62 4.00 -18.72
CA GLY A 126 -2.72 3.77 -17.28
C GLY A 126 -2.67 5.05 -16.44
N TRP A 127 -3.21 6.18 -16.94
CA TRP A 127 -3.30 7.40 -16.14
C TRP A 127 -4.14 7.17 -14.89
N SER A 128 -3.51 7.33 -13.74
CA SER A 128 -4.05 6.97 -12.44
C SER A 128 -4.89 8.06 -11.80
N ARG A 129 -4.97 9.25 -12.42
CA ARG A 129 -5.60 10.47 -11.89
C ARG A 129 -4.98 11.00 -10.59
N GLY A 130 -3.80 10.51 -10.23
CA GLY A 130 -3.12 10.84 -8.99
C GLY A 130 -1.64 11.10 -9.16
N GLU A 131 -0.97 11.21 -8.01
CA GLU A 131 0.48 11.30 -7.91
C GLU A 131 1.08 9.93 -7.61
N LEU A 132 2.24 9.64 -8.20
CA LEU A 132 3.04 8.46 -7.92
C LEU A 132 4.28 8.85 -7.14
N GLY A 133 4.61 8.09 -6.12
CA GLY A 133 5.76 8.30 -5.25
C GLY A 133 6.39 6.98 -4.87
N ALA A 134 7.48 7.01 -4.11
CA ALA A 134 8.10 5.80 -3.62
C ALA A 134 8.69 5.98 -2.23
N THR A 135 8.68 4.89 -1.46
CA THR A 135 9.32 4.81 -0.14
C THR A 135 10.84 4.72 -0.26
N GLN A 136 11.52 4.67 0.87
CA GLN A 136 12.85 4.04 0.96
C GLN A 136 12.77 2.57 0.55
N ALA A 137 13.89 2.03 0.06
CA ALA A 137 13.94 0.66 -0.41
C ALA A 137 13.88 -0.35 0.75
N VAL A 138 13.07 -1.38 0.58
CA VAL A 138 12.88 -2.47 1.55
C VAL A 138 13.00 -3.82 0.85
N MET A 139 13.48 -4.82 1.59
CA MET A 139 13.49 -6.18 1.08
C MET A 139 12.05 -6.66 0.87
N GLY A 140 11.72 -7.17 -0.32
CA GLY A 140 10.36 -7.63 -0.65
C GLY A 140 9.79 -8.62 0.38
N ALA A 141 10.61 -9.53 0.90
CA ALA A 141 10.25 -10.54 1.89
C ALA A 141 9.85 -9.95 3.27
N THR A 142 10.09 -8.66 3.49
CA THR A 142 9.62 -7.95 4.69
C THR A 142 8.21 -7.39 4.53
N LEU A 143 7.68 -7.35 3.29
CA LEU A 143 6.29 -6.99 3.01
C LEU A 143 5.40 -8.19 3.34
N GLN A 144 4.50 -8.02 4.29
CA GLN A 144 3.61 -9.05 4.83
C GLN A 144 2.14 -8.83 4.44
N SER A 145 1.79 -7.66 3.90
CA SER A 145 0.44 -7.37 3.39
C SER A 145 0.42 -6.04 2.63
N GLU A 146 -0.65 -5.83 1.84
CA GLU A 146 -0.99 -4.53 1.25
C GLU A 146 -1.13 -3.43 2.32
N LEU A 147 -1.76 -3.73 3.46
CA LEU A 147 -1.94 -2.76 4.53
C LEU A 147 -0.59 -2.31 5.10
N GLN A 148 0.33 -3.26 5.36
CA GLN A 148 1.66 -2.92 5.86
C GLN A 148 2.43 -2.06 4.86
N ALA A 149 2.42 -2.40 3.58
CA ALA A 149 3.06 -1.61 2.53
C ALA A 149 2.43 -0.22 2.38
N SER A 150 1.10 -0.12 2.51
CA SER A 150 0.38 1.16 2.49
C SER A 150 0.72 2.03 3.70
N VAL A 151 0.90 1.45 4.88
CA VAL A 151 1.40 2.17 6.07
C VAL A 151 2.82 2.70 5.85
N MET A 152 3.68 1.99 5.11
CA MET A 152 5.00 2.53 4.74
C MET A 152 4.85 3.77 3.86
N CYS A 153 3.97 3.73 2.85
CA CYS A 153 3.67 4.87 1.99
C CYS A 153 3.14 6.07 2.79
N GLU A 154 2.14 5.87 3.66
CA GLU A 154 1.55 6.95 4.45
C GLU A 154 2.56 7.55 5.45
N ARG A 155 3.37 6.71 6.10
CA ARG A 155 4.40 7.16 7.05
C ARG A 155 5.45 8.06 6.39
N GLU A 156 5.86 7.72 5.17
CA GLU A 156 6.98 8.40 4.50
C GLU A 156 6.53 9.57 3.64
N LEU A 157 5.37 9.48 3.01
CA LEU A 157 4.88 10.45 2.03
C LEU A 157 3.72 11.30 2.56
N GLY A 158 3.15 10.93 3.71
CA GLY A 158 2.06 11.63 4.37
C GLY A 158 0.69 11.00 4.11
N SER A 159 -0.36 11.63 4.67
CA SER A 159 -1.72 11.10 4.60
C SER A 159 -2.24 11.00 3.16
N GLY A 160 -3.03 9.94 2.90
CA GLY A 160 -3.65 9.65 1.60
C GLY A 160 -2.77 8.89 0.61
N TRP A 161 -1.52 8.59 0.96
CA TRP A 161 -0.65 7.70 0.21
C TRP A 161 -0.88 6.24 0.62
N ARG A 162 -0.93 5.35 -0.37
CA ARG A 162 -0.98 3.89 -0.15
C ARG A 162 -0.11 3.16 -1.18
N MET A 163 0.09 1.86 -0.99
CA MET A 163 0.76 1.05 -2.01
C MET A 163 -0.04 1.11 -3.32
N ALA A 164 0.66 1.32 -4.43
CA ALA A 164 0.08 1.30 -5.76
C ALA A 164 -0.16 -0.16 -6.20
N ALA A 165 -1.28 -0.38 -6.86
CA ALA A 165 -1.65 -1.64 -7.48
C ALA A 165 -1.56 -1.54 -9.00
N PHE A 166 -1.33 -2.66 -9.69
CA PHE A 166 -1.34 -2.64 -11.18
C PHE A 166 -2.70 -2.20 -11.74
N GLY A 167 -3.79 -2.36 -10.97
CA GLY A 167 -5.13 -1.92 -11.33
C GLY A 167 -5.41 -0.43 -11.07
N ASP A 168 -4.43 0.34 -10.59
CA ASP A 168 -4.61 1.77 -10.34
C ASP A 168 -4.59 2.64 -11.60
N GLY A 169 -4.11 2.10 -12.72
CA GLY A 169 -4.22 2.78 -14.00
C GLY A 169 -5.69 2.88 -14.39
N GLY A 170 -6.18 4.10 -14.64
CA GLY A 170 -7.53 4.31 -15.12
C GLY A 170 -7.68 3.85 -16.57
N ASN A 171 -8.85 3.27 -16.87
CA ASN A 171 -9.36 3.14 -18.23
C ASN A 171 -9.68 4.52 -18.74
N HIS A 172 -8.72 5.14 -19.42
CA HIS A 172 -9.08 6.16 -20.37
C HIS A 172 -9.20 5.47 -21.72
N PRO A 173 -10.37 5.58 -22.40
CA PRO A 173 -10.36 5.44 -23.83
C PRO A 173 -9.28 6.40 -24.31
N ASP A 174 -8.30 5.90 -25.05
CA ASP A 174 -7.42 6.81 -25.77
C ASP A 174 -8.25 7.65 -26.76
N ASP A 175 -7.61 8.56 -27.48
CA ASP A 175 -8.29 9.43 -28.44
C ASP A 175 -9.06 8.62 -29.54
N GLU A 176 -8.81 7.31 -29.63
CA GLU A 176 -9.48 6.35 -30.54
C GLU A 176 -10.63 5.56 -29.88
N HIS A 177 -10.96 5.82 -28.63
CA HIS A 177 -11.94 5.07 -27.82
C HIS A 177 -11.55 3.60 -27.54
N TYR A 178 -10.25 3.28 -27.50
CA TYR A 178 -9.76 1.92 -27.29
C TYR A 178 -9.71 1.53 -25.80
N ASP A 179 -10.29 0.37 -25.46
CA ASP A 179 -10.28 -0.21 -24.11
C ASP A 179 -9.12 -1.23 -23.99
N HIS A 180 -7.98 -0.77 -23.48
CA HIS A 180 -6.79 -1.61 -23.23
C HIS A 180 -7.00 -2.65 -22.12
N GLN A 181 -8.04 -2.49 -21.27
CA GLN A 181 -8.38 -3.44 -20.21
C GLN A 181 -9.16 -4.64 -20.75
N ALA A 182 -9.94 -4.47 -21.82
CA ALA A 182 -10.71 -5.54 -22.45
C ALA A 182 -9.84 -6.67 -23.06
N ARG A 183 -8.54 -6.43 -23.27
CA ARG A 183 -7.61 -7.43 -23.82
C ARG A 183 -6.41 -7.80 -22.94
N GLY A 184 -6.15 -7.05 -21.87
CA GLY A 184 -5.04 -7.34 -20.95
C GLY A 184 -3.66 -6.92 -21.49
N ASP A 185 -3.64 -5.95 -22.40
CA ASP A 185 -2.46 -5.68 -23.26
C ASP A 185 -1.48 -4.65 -22.67
N VAL A 186 -1.83 -3.90 -21.62
CA VAL A 186 -0.89 -2.95 -21.01
C VAL A 186 -1.01 -2.90 -19.49
N TRP A 187 0.04 -3.31 -18.78
CA TRP A 187 0.18 -3.15 -17.33
C TRP A 187 1.16 -2.01 -17.07
N ALA A 188 0.59 -0.81 -17.05
CA ALA A 188 1.30 0.44 -16.82
C ALA A 188 0.51 1.31 -15.85
N LEU A 189 1.24 2.16 -15.14
CA LEU A 189 0.72 3.15 -14.23
C LEU A 189 1.41 4.48 -14.52
N GLN A 190 0.62 5.43 -14.99
CA GLN A 190 1.04 6.81 -15.19
C GLN A 190 0.41 7.70 -14.11
N GLY A 191 1.16 8.67 -13.65
CA GLY A 191 0.66 9.68 -12.72
C GLY A 191 1.61 10.84 -12.63
N LYS A 192 1.18 11.92 -11.98
CA LYS A 192 2.07 13.03 -11.71
C LYS A 192 3.25 12.53 -10.86
N MET A 193 4.46 12.87 -11.28
CA MET A 193 5.68 12.47 -10.60
C MET A 193 5.74 13.13 -9.22
N GLY A 194 5.82 12.30 -8.19
CA GLY A 194 5.93 12.67 -6.79
C GLY A 194 7.28 12.25 -6.19
N PRO A 195 7.42 12.35 -4.86
CA PRO A 195 8.67 12.10 -4.15
C PRO A 195 9.17 10.65 -4.31
N GLY A 196 10.50 10.47 -4.34
CA GLY A 196 11.15 9.15 -4.32
C GLY A 196 11.25 8.43 -5.68
N ILE A 197 10.64 8.96 -6.74
CA ILE A 197 10.74 8.41 -8.10
C ILE A 197 12.08 8.85 -8.76
N GLY A 198 12.71 7.95 -9.52
CA GLY A 198 13.89 8.26 -10.35
C GLY A 198 15.25 7.78 -9.83
N GLY A 199 15.34 7.29 -8.59
CA GLY A 199 16.58 6.74 -8.02
C GLY A 199 16.76 5.23 -8.15
N PHE A 200 15.73 4.51 -8.60
CA PHE A 200 15.71 3.04 -8.66
C PHE A 200 15.17 2.58 -10.00
N GLY A 201 15.70 1.45 -10.49
CA GLY A 201 15.24 0.85 -11.73
C GLY A 201 13.81 0.29 -11.62
N ARG A 202 13.40 -0.16 -10.42
CA ARG A 202 12.11 -0.84 -10.19
C ARG A 202 11.55 -0.61 -8.80
N TYR A 203 10.24 -0.87 -8.69
CA TYR A 203 9.41 -0.58 -7.53
C TYR A 203 8.43 -1.72 -7.28
N TRP A 204 8.21 -2.11 -6.03
CA TRP A 204 7.19 -3.11 -5.65
C TRP A 204 5.79 -2.59 -5.94
N VAL A 205 4.97 -3.40 -6.60
CA VAL A 205 3.58 -3.09 -6.97
C VAL A 205 2.65 -4.16 -6.43
N HIS A 206 1.49 -3.75 -5.91
CA HIS A 206 0.48 -4.68 -5.42
C HIS A 206 -0.16 -5.45 -6.58
N SER A 207 -0.09 -6.77 -6.50
CA SER A 207 -0.77 -7.70 -7.38
C SER A 207 -2.18 -8.02 -6.89
N THR A 208 -3.11 -7.06 -7.00
CA THR A 208 -4.46 -7.18 -6.43
C THR A 208 -5.24 -8.39 -6.98
N GLY A 209 -5.68 -9.26 -6.07
CA GLY A 209 -6.47 -10.46 -6.40
C GLY A 209 -5.66 -11.55 -7.12
N LYS A 210 -4.33 -11.49 -7.07
CA LYS A 210 -3.41 -12.39 -7.77
C LYS A 210 -2.20 -12.72 -6.86
N PRO A 211 -1.57 -13.90 -6.99
CA PRO A 211 -0.57 -14.38 -6.03
C PRO A 211 0.85 -13.79 -6.18
N ALA A 212 1.11 -12.83 -7.07
CA ALA A 212 2.44 -12.25 -7.25
C ALA A 212 2.77 -11.14 -6.23
N ASN A 213 2.53 -11.40 -4.95
CA ASN A 213 3.00 -10.53 -3.88
C ASN A 213 4.02 -11.27 -3.03
N CYS A 214 4.96 -10.53 -2.42
CA CYS A 214 5.98 -11.15 -1.59
C CYS A 214 5.47 -11.79 -0.30
N TRP A 215 4.22 -11.50 0.08
CA TRP A 215 3.54 -12.10 1.22
C TRP A 215 2.71 -13.34 0.89
N ASP A 216 2.51 -13.66 -0.40
CA ASP A 216 1.79 -14.86 -0.84
C ASP A 216 2.70 -16.10 -0.81
#